data_AF-A0A0A7G0C6-F1
#
_entry.id   AF-A0A0A7G0C6-F1
#
_cell.length_a   1.000
_cell.length_b   1.000
_cell.length_c   1.000
_cell.angle_alpha   90.00
_cell.angle_beta   90.00
_cell.angle_gamma   90.00
#
_symmetry.space_group_name_H-M   'P 1'
#
loop_
_entity.id
_entity.type
_entity.pdbx_description
1 polymer ?
#
loop_
_entity_poly.entity_id
_entity_poly.type
_entity_poly.pdbx_seq_one_letter_code
_entity_poly.pdbx_strand_id
1 'polypeptide(L)' 'MVKLSDLDKRICDCVDGAENTETFREFIKSSEEYFCLTPYEPALKDEYELNNYINFLDYLWTK' A
#
# COMPACT_ATOMS: atom_id res chain seq x y z
N MET A 1 3.76 5.61 -9.41
CA MET A 1 3.55 4.16 -9.57
C MET A 1 4.61 3.47 -8.72
N VAL A 2 4.18 2.76 -7.68
CA VAL A 2 5.02 2.08 -6.69
C VAL A 2 5.63 0.83 -7.31
N LYS A 3 6.94 0.61 -7.15
CA LYS A 3 7.60 -0.62 -7.60
C LYS A 3 7.60 -1.67 -6.50
N LEU A 4 7.67 -2.93 -6.88
CA LEU A 4 7.81 -4.03 -5.91
C LEU A 4 9.07 -3.87 -5.03
N SER A 5 10.15 -3.31 -5.59
CA SER A 5 11.39 -3.01 -4.85
C SER A 5 11.26 -1.87 -3.83
N ASP A 6 10.17 -1.09 -3.90
CA ASP A 6 9.94 0.06 -3.04
C ASP A 6 9.01 -0.28 -1.87
N LEU A 7 8.56 -1.54 -1.72
CA LEU A 7 7.60 -1.95 -0.69
C LEU A 7 8.05 -1.64 0.74
N ASP A 8 9.36 -1.70 0.99
CA ASP A 8 9.96 -1.44 2.30
C ASP A 8 10.47 0.01 2.43
N LYS A 9 10.15 0.89 1.47
CA LYS A 9 10.38 2.34 1.58
C LYS A 9 9.16 3.03 2.18
N ARG A 10 9.41 4.13 2.89
CA ARG A 10 8.36 4.98 3.46
C ARG A 10 7.57 5.67 2.35
N ILE A 11 6.25 5.77 2.53
CA ILE A 11 5.35 6.36 1.54
C ILE A 11 5.69 7.83 1.32
N CYS A 12 5.94 8.60 2.39
CA CYS A 12 6.35 10.00 2.30
C CYS A 12 7.67 10.25 1.55
N ASP A 13 8.55 9.24 1.45
CA ASP A 13 9.79 9.33 0.69
C ASP A 13 9.57 9.04 -0.82
N CYS A 14 8.40 8.50 -1.18
CA CYS A 14 8.09 7.99 -2.52
C CYS A 14 6.91 8.71 -3.20
N VAL A 15 6.04 9.38 -2.44
CA VAL A 15 4.84 10.06 -2.92
C VAL A 15 4.87 11.50 -2.43
N ASP A 16 5.05 12.44 -3.38
CA ASP A 16 5.07 13.86 -3.07
C ASP A 16 3.75 14.31 -2.42
N GLY A 17 3.85 14.95 -1.25
CA GLY A 17 2.70 15.42 -0.47
C GLY A 17 2.06 14.37 0.43
N ALA A 18 2.58 13.13 0.47
CA ALA A 18 2.14 12.15 1.46
C ALA A 18 2.79 12.41 2.84
N GLU A 19 1.96 12.46 3.88
CA GLU A 19 2.41 12.56 5.28
C GLU A 19 2.55 11.18 5.96
N ASN A 20 2.15 10.10 5.28
CA ASN A 20 2.25 8.76 5.84
C ASN A 20 3.72 8.31 5.95
N THR A 21 4.15 8.05 7.19
CA THR A 21 5.51 7.63 7.53
C THR A 21 5.71 6.11 7.52
N GLU A 22 4.63 5.34 7.39
CA GLU A 22 4.67 3.89 7.19
C GLU A 22 5.36 3.55 5.86
N THR A 23 5.95 2.36 5.79
CA THR A 23 6.31 1.73 4.53
C THR A 23 5.07 1.27 3.77
N PHE A 24 5.18 1.03 2.45
CA PHE A 24 4.05 0.48 1.70
C PHE A 24 3.60 -0.89 2.24
N ARG A 25 4.52 -1.74 2.71
CA ARG A 25 4.19 -3.03 3.35
C ARG A 25 3.44 -2.85 4.66
N GLU A 26 3.89 -1.91 5.51
CA GLU A 26 3.22 -1.61 6.77
C GLU A 26 1.83 -1.05 6.52
N PHE A 27 1.68 -0.08 5.61
CA PHE A 27 0.40 0.50 5.22
C PHE A 27 -0.58 -0.55 4.70
N ILE A 28 -0.11 -1.47 3.84
CA ILE A 28 -0.93 -2.57 3.33
C ILE A 28 -1.44 -3.42 4.49
N LYS A 29 -0.53 -3.88 5.36
CA LYS A 29 -0.86 -4.75 6.47
C LYS A 29 -1.78 -4.08 7.50
N SER A 30 -1.49 -2.83 7.87
CA SER A 30 -2.28 -2.07 8.83
C SER A 30 -3.68 -1.79 8.29
N SER A 31 -3.80 -1.49 7.00
CA SER A 31 -5.10 -1.32 6.33
C SER A 31 -5.88 -2.62 6.26
N GLU A 32 -5.24 -3.73 5.91
CA GLU A 32 -5.89 -5.05 5.89
C GLU A 32 -6.45 -5.43 7.27
N GLU A 33 -5.66 -5.23 8.33
CA GLU A 33 -6.09 -5.49 9.71
C GLU A 33 -7.25 -4.57 10.11
N TYR A 34 -7.18 -3.27 9.79
CA TYR A 34 -8.20 -2.29 10.13
C TYR A 34 -9.54 -2.55 9.43
N PHE A 35 -9.51 -2.91 8.14
CA PHE A 35 -10.70 -3.18 7.34
C PHE A 35 -11.12 -4.66 7.34
N CYS A 36 -10.47 -5.51 8.16
CA CYS A 36 -10.71 -6.95 8.23
C CYS A 36 -10.62 -7.65 6.86
N LEU A 37 -9.66 -7.25 6.03
CA LEU A 37 -9.39 -7.83 4.72
C LEU A 37 -8.52 -9.08 4.83
N THR A 38 -8.63 -9.97 3.85
CA THR A 38 -7.72 -11.10 3.72
C THR A 38 -6.33 -10.60 3.29
N PRO A 39 -5.24 -11.07 3.93
CA PRO A 39 -3.88 -10.65 3.58
C PRO A 39 -3.54 -10.85 2.10
N TYR A 40 -3.06 -9.79 1.47
CA TYR A 40 -2.80 -9.71 0.03
C TYR A 40 -1.40 -10.18 -0.37
N GLU A 41 -0.54 -10.57 0.57
CA GLU A 41 0.82 -11.10 0.31
C GLU A 41 0.93 -12.16 -0.81
N PRO A 42 -0.07 -13.01 -1.12
CA PRO A 42 0.02 -13.98 -2.22
C PRO A 42 -0.16 -13.39 -3.63
N ALA A 43 -0.67 -12.14 -3.76
CA ALA A 43 -1.22 -11.61 -5.01
C ALA A 43 -0.38 -10.50 -5.67
N LEU A 44 0.77 -10.10 -5.11
CA LEU A 44 1.64 -9.09 -5.70
C LEU A 44 2.57 -9.71 -6.77
N LYS A 45 1.99 -10.11 -7.90
CA LYS A 45 2.74 -10.73 -9.00
C LYS A 45 3.36 -9.73 -9.95
N ASP A 46 2.83 -8.52 -10.02
CA ASP A 46 3.38 -7.40 -10.79
C ASP A 46 3.05 -6.03 -10.17
N GLU A 47 3.69 -4.98 -10.71
CA GLU A 47 3.52 -3.60 -10.24
C GLU A 47 2.11 -3.05 -10.52
N TYR A 48 1.41 -3.55 -11.54
CA TYR A 48 0.07 -3.07 -11.87
C TYR A 48 -0.94 -3.50 -10.80
N GLU A 49 -0.92 -4.78 -10.41
CA GLU A 49 -1.74 -5.30 -9.31
C GLU A 49 -1.40 -4.62 -7.97
N LEU A 50 -0.11 -4.38 -7.70
CA LEU A 50 0.32 -3.64 -6.51
C LEU A 50 -0.30 -2.25 -6.43
N ASN A 51 -0.19 -1.47 -7.50
CA ASN A 51 -0.68 -0.09 -7.50
C ASN A 51 -2.20 -0.04 -7.43
N ASN A 52 -2.90 -0.95 -8.11
CA ASN A 52 -4.35 -1.05 -7.99
C ASN A 52 -4.77 -1.38 -6.55
N TYR A 53 -4.04 -2.26 -5.88
CA TYR A 53 -4.36 -2.62 -4.50
C TYR A 53 -4.09 -1.46 -3.53
N ILE A 54 -2.95 -0.77 -3.66
CA ILE A 54 -2.67 0.44 -2.86
C ILE A 54 -3.74 1.51 -3.08
N ASN A 55 -4.15 1.77 -4.33
CA ASN A 55 -5.21 2.73 -4.62
C ASN A 55 -6.57 2.32 -4.03
N PHE A 56 -6.86 1.02 -3.98
CA PHE A 56 -8.06 0.51 -3.32
C PHE A 56 -8.01 0.77 -1.81
N LEU A 57 -6.89 0.51 -1.15
CA LEU A 57 -6.72 0.78 0.28
C LEU A 57 -6.80 2.28 0.58
N ASP A 58 -6.16 3.13 -0.22
CA ASP A 58 -6.26 4.59 -0.10
C ASP A 58 -7.71 5.08 -0.27
N TYR A 59 -8.44 4.52 -1.24
CA TYR A 59 -9.87 4.79 -1.41
C TYR A 59 -10.69 4.38 -0.17
N LEU A 60 -10.38 3.27 0.51
CA LEU A 60 -11.08 2.90 1.73
C LEU A 60 -10.85 3.90 2.86
N TRP A 61 -9.64 4.45 2.99
CA TRP A 61 -9.31 5.45 4.01
C TRP A 61 -9.93 6.84 3.74
N THR A 62 -10.26 7.14 2.49
CA THR A 62 -10.91 8.40 2.11
C THR A 62 -12.45 8.35 2.21
N LYS A 63 -13.03 7.22 2.62
CA LYS A 63 -14.48 7.01 2.82
C LYS A 63 -14.88 7.10 4.29
#